data_AF-A0A964G4J8-F1
#
_entry.id   AF-A0A964G4J8-F1
#
_cell.length_a   1.000
_cell.length_b   1.000
_cell.length_c   1.000
_cell.angle_alpha   90.00
_cell.angle_beta   90.00
_cell.angle_gamma   90.00
#
_symmetry.space_group_name_H-M   'P 1'
#
loop_
_entity.id
_entity.type
_entity.pdbx_description
1 polymer ?
#
loop_
_entity_poly.entity_id
_entity_poly.type
_entity_poly.pdbx_seq_one_letter_code
_entity_poly.pdbx_strand_id
1 'polypeptide(L)'
;MKNKLVITLLLLSTSLSVVLTGCDLSSNSQNNSSLNNNSQNNRSPIKATEWNEVKVIMKKAEINAEDLQKISRYDSSQISDNKIEEIIDIYNSSKNPEIRKEILNIVDRNLYNLKKGNNFKKLLLLYQNIIKTDDKNLTPIALRGLVFAEGDSESPKWQDWSWSKELVILLEEAVNKKLYNLSAFGYYEQLALANKYPNSLFTKGCREYMKFSGETYFPGNQDIKIVFRQPFIPQIEINSWKNFVNKYPGHPGSNDALYRLARAYEVQGDYENAIIYYYESSEAPDGLFKDVARGRILFIIDLLMSSELLAKFLTNHPNHPLTPYIKYSKAVHLIREYKYSLVESELEDFLKNYQDGKYPHLVRSFSEDYLGAIFWTKVKEQLDQVKKLAKIRNQQPSDKNLYEEAKLWIDEHQIDDGFTAYNYLWTGNLRRKHYTFVPPKWEGIITYNAKTVTADFIDKTNKNYKLQISYLRSIKLFEQLLEQYPKSELVEKAKYSIALNYYYLWGREYPTFSENTTSWEDQAVKSFEEFITEFPNSSMVDDALYTIAYIKIRNESNDSQKVAEEALQKLLKNYPNSKIKKQAEELIKQIVYKP
;
A
#
# COMPACT_ATOMS: atom_id res chain seq x y z
N MET A 1 -31.48 40.71 -17.04
CA MET A 1 -31.47 39.31 -16.57
C MET A 1 -30.61 38.48 -17.53
N LYS A 2 -29.49 37.97 -17.01
CA LYS A 2 -28.57 36.92 -17.49
C LYS A 2 -28.43 36.67 -19.01
N ASN A 3 -27.35 37.23 -19.59
CA ASN A 3 -26.59 36.64 -20.69
C ASN A 3 -25.24 36.17 -20.13
N LYS A 4 -24.87 34.89 -20.35
CA LYS A 4 -23.49 34.39 -20.17
C LYS A 4 -22.99 33.91 -21.52
N LEU A 5 -21.99 34.62 -22.04
CA LEU A 5 -21.24 34.29 -23.24
C LEU A 5 -19.97 33.53 -22.83
N VAL A 6 -19.74 32.40 -23.49
CA VAL A 6 -18.53 31.59 -23.47
C VAL A 6 -17.50 32.27 -24.38
N ILE A 7 -16.28 32.52 -23.88
CA ILE A 7 -15.13 32.84 -24.74
C ILE A 7 -13.92 32.01 -24.28
N THR A 8 -13.49 31.16 -25.19
CA THR A 8 -12.24 30.39 -25.22
C THR A 8 -11.08 31.33 -25.53
N LEU A 9 -9.96 31.22 -24.82
CA LEU A 9 -8.69 31.83 -25.22
C LEU A 9 -7.54 30.82 -25.01
N LEU A 10 -7.19 30.18 -26.13
CA LEU A 10 -5.95 29.47 -26.39
C LEU A 10 -4.98 30.52 -26.93
N LEU A 11 -3.77 30.66 -26.37
CA LEU A 11 -2.58 31.16 -27.08
C LEU A 11 -1.32 31.09 -26.20
N LEU A 12 -0.20 30.82 -26.90
CA LEU A 12 1.22 31.00 -26.53
C LEU A 12 1.97 29.81 -25.91
N SER A 13 2.32 28.87 -26.79
CA SER A 13 3.58 28.11 -26.75
C SER A 13 4.64 28.80 -27.61
N THR A 14 5.93 28.64 -27.24
CA THR A 14 7.19 29.21 -27.81
C THR A 14 7.55 30.58 -27.20
N SER A 15 8.76 30.87 -26.70
CA SER A 15 10.10 30.28 -26.85
C SER A 15 11.04 30.93 -25.80
N LEU A 16 11.97 30.19 -25.18
CA LEU A 16 13.39 30.57 -25.02
C LEU A 16 14.16 29.50 -24.21
N SER A 17 14.99 28.74 -24.91
CA SER A 17 16.14 28.03 -24.36
C SER A 17 17.39 28.86 -24.66
N VAL A 18 18.50 28.62 -23.92
CA VAL A 18 19.85 29.23 -24.04
C VAL A 18 19.96 30.54 -23.21
N VAL A 19 20.79 30.75 -22.18
CA VAL A 19 22.15 30.33 -21.75
C VAL A 19 22.16 30.48 -20.18
N LEU A 20 22.75 29.62 -19.33
CA LEU A 20 24.10 29.80 -18.74
C LEU A 20 24.42 28.74 -17.68
N THR A 21 25.66 28.27 -17.78
CA THR A 21 26.49 27.54 -16.82
C THR A 21 26.84 28.38 -15.58
N GLY A 22 26.87 27.73 -14.41
CA GLY A 22 27.62 28.19 -13.23
C GLY A 22 26.76 28.46 -11.99
N CYS A 23 26.99 27.63 -10.96
CA CYS A 23 26.35 27.57 -9.62
C CYS A 23 25.18 26.59 -9.51
N ASP A 24 25.54 25.33 -9.26
CA ASP A 24 24.66 24.22 -8.86
C ASP A 24 23.99 24.52 -7.52
N LEU A 25 22.74 24.97 -7.54
CA LEU A 25 21.73 24.86 -6.49
C LEU A 25 20.40 25.39 -7.07
N SER A 26 19.35 24.57 -6.96
CA SER A 26 17.90 24.84 -7.10
C SER A 26 17.19 24.59 -8.44
N SER A 27 16.21 23.69 -8.31
CA SER A 27 14.84 23.77 -8.83
C SER A 27 14.56 23.34 -10.28
N ASN A 28 13.94 22.16 -10.38
CA ASN A 28 12.95 21.88 -11.42
C ASN A 28 11.74 21.20 -10.76
N SER A 29 10.95 21.99 -10.01
CA SER A 29 9.59 21.64 -9.63
C SER A 29 8.61 22.52 -10.40
N GLN A 30 7.96 21.95 -11.40
CA GLN A 30 6.49 21.90 -11.53
C GLN A 30 6.08 21.56 -12.96
N ASN A 31 5.51 20.36 -13.09
CA ASN A 31 4.25 20.17 -13.79
C ASN A 31 3.38 19.32 -12.87
N ASN A 32 2.52 19.98 -12.07
CA ASN A 32 1.35 19.35 -11.47
C ASN A 32 0.34 20.44 -11.09
N SER A 33 -0.44 20.87 -12.09
CA SER A 33 -1.69 21.60 -11.87
C SER A 33 -2.73 21.17 -12.89
N SER A 34 -3.32 20.00 -12.63
CA SER A 34 -4.71 19.69 -13.03
C SER A 34 -5.33 18.72 -12.02
N LEU A 35 -5.53 19.18 -10.78
CA LEU A 35 -6.48 18.55 -9.85
C LEU A 35 -7.82 19.30 -9.97
N ASN A 36 -8.50 19.02 -11.07
CA ASN A 36 -9.94 19.20 -11.15
C ASN A 36 -10.60 17.86 -10.86
N ASN A 37 -11.62 17.89 -10.00
CA ASN A 37 -12.46 16.76 -9.64
C ASN A 37 -13.07 16.11 -10.89
N ASN A 38 -12.48 14.99 -11.33
CA ASN A 38 -13.06 13.96 -12.20
C ASN A 38 -12.17 12.70 -12.15
N SER A 39 -11.94 12.15 -10.95
CA SER A 39 -11.19 10.89 -10.76
C SER A 39 -12.07 9.63 -10.88
N GLN A 40 -13.27 9.75 -11.43
CA GLN A 40 -13.91 8.65 -12.13
C GLN A 40 -13.74 8.88 -13.64
N ASN A 41 -13.11 7.93 -14.32
CA ASN A 41 -13.10 7.71 -15.78
C ASN A 41 -12.00 8.32 -16.65
N ASN A 42 -10.74 8.41 -16.20
CA ASN A 42 -9.58 8.61 -17.10
C ASN A 42 -8.43 7.62 -16.88
N ARG A 43 -8.74 6.36 -16.57
CA ARG A 43 -7.84 5.26 -16.98
C ARG A 43 -8.14 5.01 -18.45
N SER A 44 -7.18 5.20 -19.34
CA SER A 44 -7.26 4.58 -20.67
C SER A 44 -7.71 3.14 -20.45
N PRO A 45 -8.77 2.66 -21.13
CA PRO A 45 -9.25 1.30 -20.91
C PRO A 45 -8.06 0.37 -21.10
N ILE A 46 -7.66 -0.31 -20.02
CA ILE A 46 -6.57 -1.27 -20.07
C ILE A 46 -6.99 -2.28 -21.13
N LYS A 47 -6.27 -2.33 -22.26
CA LYS A 47 -6.62 -3.21 -23.38
C LYS A 47 -6.65 -4.64 -22.84
N ALA A 48 -7.75 -5.35 -23.09
CA ALA A 48 -7.84 -6.77 -22.77
C ALA A 48 -6.67 -7.50 -23.45
N THR A 49 -6.00 -8.38 -22.71
CA THR A 49 -4.93 -9.20 -23.27
C THR A 49 -5.54 -10.16 -24.29
N GLU A 50 -4.90 -10.31 -25.45
CA GLU A 50 -5.38 -11.22 -26.50
C GLU A 50 -5.08 -12.69 -26.15
N TRP A 51 -5.93 -13.62 -26.60
CA TRP A 51 -5.79 -15.05 -26.30
C TRP A 51 -4.41 -15.61 -26.67
N ASN A 52 -3.84 -15.18 -27.79
CA ASN A 52 -2.52 -15.63 -28.25
C ASN A 52 -1.41 -15.26 -27.27
N GLU A 53 -1.48 -14.08 -26.66
CA GLU A 53 -0.51 -13.63 -25.66
C GLU A 53 -0.68 -14.43 -24.37
N VAL A 54 -1.92 -14.60 -23.89
CA VAL A 54 -2.25 -15.44 -22.72
C VAL A 54 -1.74 -16.87 -22.91
N LYS A 55 -1.94 -17.46 -24.09
CA LYS A 55 -1.47 -18.80 -24.44
C LYS A 55 0.04 -18.94 -24.37
N VAL A 56 0.78 -17.98 -24.93
CA VAL A 56 2.25 -17.99 -24.88
C VAL A 56 2.71 -17.97 -23.42
N ILE A 57 2.06 -17.15 -22.60
CA ILE A 57 2.37 -17.02 -21.18
C ILE A 57 2.08 -18.31 -20.41
N MET A 58 0.89 -18.89 -20.58
CA MET A 58 0.51 -20.11 -19.86
C MET A 58 1.37 -21.34 -20.20
N LYS A 59 2.06 -21.32 -21.36
CA LYS A 59 3.01 -22.37 -21.76
C LYS A 59 4.41 -22.20 -21.15
N LYS A 60 4.70 -21.08 -20.51
CA LYS A 60 5.99 -20.89 -19.85
C LYS A 60 6.11 -21.87 -18.68
N ALA A 61 7.29 -22.49 -18.54
CA ALA A 61 7.61 -23.30 -17.35
C ALA A 61 7.55 -22.45 -16.07
N GLU A 62 7.84 -21.17 -16.22
CA GLU A 62 7.93 -20.18 -15.17
C GLU A 62 7.24 -18.91 -15.64
N ILE A 63 6.31 -18.39 -14.86
CA ILE A 63 5.66 -17.12 -15.13
C ILE A 63 6.02 -16.11 -14.05
N ASN A 64 6.14 -14.86 -14.46
CA ASN A 64 6.30 -13.75 -13.54
C ASN A 64 4.92 -13.14 -13.19
N ALA A 65 4.95 -12.01 -12.49
CA ALA A 65 3.74 -11.32 -12.07
C ALA A 65 2.99 -10.72 -13.28
N GLU A 66 3.71 -10.04 -14.18
CA GLU A 66 3.17 -9.46 -15.42
C GLU A 66 2.42 -10.51 -16.27
N ASP A 67 2.98 -11.73 -16.33
CA ASP A 67 2.39 -12.89 -16.96
C ASP A 67 1.02 -13.27 -16.33
N LEU A 68 0.93 -13.38 -14.99
CA LEU A 68 -0.34 -13.62 -14.28
C LEU A 68 -1.36 -12.50 -14.52
N GLN A 69 -0.89 -11.25 -14.57
CA GLN A 69 -1.76 -10.11 -14.79
C GLN A 69 -2.37 -10.13 -16.19
N LYS A 70 -1.55 -10.39 -17.22
CA LYS A 70 -2.01 -10.57 -18.60
C LYS A 70 -3.02 -11.71 -18.72
N ILE A 71 -2.79 -12.82 -18.01
CA ILE A 71 -3.77 -13.90 -17.88
C ILE A 71 -5.08 -13.37 -17.24
N SER A 72 -5.02 -12.66 -16.12
CA SER A 72 -6.20 -12.18 -15.40
C SER A 72 -7.05 -11.14 -16.16
N ARG A 73 -6.39 -10.33 -17.01
CA ARG A 73 -6.97 -9.30 -17.88
C ARG A 73 -7.61 -9.87 -19.15
N TYR A 74 -7.42 -11.15 -19.43
CA TYR A 74 -8.06 -11.81 -20.55
C TYR A 74 -9.57 -11.66 -20.44
N ASP A 75 -10.18 -11.10 -21.49
CA ASP A 75 -11.63 -11.05 -21.61
C ASP A 75 -12.15 -12.46 -21.86
N SER A 76 -12.52 -13.08 -20.75
CA SER A 76 -12.85 -14.48 -20.71
C SER A 76 -14.14 -14.79 -21.52
N SER A 77 -14.97 -13.78 -21.81
CA SER A 77 -16.15 -13.93 -22.70
C SER A 77 -15.79 -14.36 -24.13
N GLN A 78 -14.52 -14.20 -24.53
CA GLN A 78 -13.99 -14.63 -25.83
C GLN A 78 -13.63 -16.13 -25.88
N ILE A 79 -13.89 -16.90 -24.82
CA ILE A 79 -13.70 -18.35 -24.81
C ILE A 79 -14.89 -19.03 -25.48
N SER A 80 -14.64 -19.54 -26.67
CA SER A 80 -15.53 -20.44 -27.41
C SER A 80 -15.19 -21.91 -27.13
N ASP A 81 -16.13 -22.81 -27.42
CA ASP A 81 -15.99 -24.27 -27.18
C ASP A 81 -14.72 -24.87 -27.82
N ASN A 82 -14.30 -24.36 -28.98
CA ASN A 82 -13.07 -24.81 -29.67
C ASN A 82 -11.76 -24.42 -28.94
N LYS A 83 -11.78 -23.44 -28.02
CA LYS A 83 -10.62 -23.05 -27.20
C LYS A 83 -10.49 -23.88 -25.92
N ILE A 84 -11.55 -24.58 -25.50
CA ILE A 84 -11.53 -25.38 -24.25
C ILE A 84 -10.47 -26.47 -24.33
N GLU A 85 -10.38 -27.20 -25.44
CA GLU A 85 -9.41 -28.28 -25.61
C GLU A 85 -7.97 -27.77 -25.47
N GLU A 86 -7.67 -26.65 -26.12
CA GLU A 86 -6.39 -25.98 -25.99
C GLU A 86 -6.12 -25.52 -24.54
N ILE A 87 -7.11 -24.96 -23.84
CA ILE A 87 -6.99 -24.57 -22.44
C ILE A 87 -6.67 -25.78 -21.55
N ILE A 88 -7.36 -26.90 -21.77
CA ILE A 88 -7.14 -28.15 -21.03
C ILE A 88 -5.74 -28.71 -21.32
N ASP A 89 -5.27 -28.66 -22.55
CA ASP A 89 -3.92 -29.12 -22.93
C ASP A 89 -2.84 -28.27 -22.25
N ILE A 90 -3.04 -26.95 -22.20
CA ILE A 90 -2.15 -26.03 -21.49
C ILE A 90 -2.18 -26.34 -19.97
N TYR A 91 -3.36 -26.56 -19.40
CA TYR A 91 -3.48 -26.94 -17.98
C TYR A 91 -2.70 -28.22 -17.66
N ASN A 92 -2.89 -29.27 -18.48
CA ASN A 92 -2.28 -30.58 -18.27
C ASN A 92 -0.76 -30.54 -18.46
N SER A 93 -0.27 -29.75 -19.42
CA SER A 93 1.17 -29.58 -19.69
C SER A 93 1.87 -28.66 -18.68
N SER A 94 1.16 -27.72 -18.08
CA SER A 94 1.72 -26.83 -17.07
C SER A 94 2.02 -27.59 -15.78
N LYS A 95 3.23 -27.42 -15.22
CA LYS A 95 3.61 -27.89 -13.88
C LYS A 95 3.43 -26.81 -12.81
N ASN A 96 3.05 -25.59 -13.20
CA ASN A 96 2.96 -24.45 -12.31
C ASN A 96 1.55 -24.35 -11.70
N PRO A 97 1.41 -24.44 -10.36
CA PRO A 97 0.11 -24.44 -9.69
C PRO A 97 -0.66 -23.12 -9.85
N GLU A 98 0.02 -21.98 -9.94
CA GLU A 98 -0.62 -20.67 -10.15
C GLU A 98 -1.19 -20.55 -11.56
N ILE A 99 -0.45 -21.03 -12.58
CA ILE A 99 -0.97 -21.12 -13.96
C ILE A 99 -2.24 -21.97 -13.98
N ARG A 100 -2.16 -23.16 -13.36
CA ARG A 100 -3.29 -24.08 -13.28
C ARG A 100 -4.50 -23.41 -12.62
N LYS A 101 -4.29 -22.69 -11.51
CA LYS A 101 -5.34 -21.96 -10.79
C LYS A 101 -5.98 -20.87 -11.65
N GLU A 102 -5.18 -20.02 -12.30
CA GLU A 102 -5.70 -18.96 -13.15
C GLU A 102 -6.43 -19.49 -14.39
N ILE A 103 -5.96 -20.60 -14.96
CA ILE A 103 -6.69 -21.30 -16.03
C ILE A 103 -8.09 -21.69 -15.54
N LEU A 104 -8.20 -22.33 -14.36
CA LEU A 104 -9.51 -22.71 -13.83
C LEU A 104 -10.40 -21.50 -13.56
N ASN A 105 -9.86 -20.40 -13.00
CA ASN A 105 -10.62 -19.16 -12.79
C ASN A 105 -11.14 -18.56 -14.10
N ILE A 106 -10.37 -18.61 -15.17
CA ILE A 106 -10.77 -18.14 -16.49
C ILE A 106 -11.93 -19.00 -17.03
N VAL A 107 -11.82 -20.31 -16.89
CA VAL A 107 -12.86 -21.24 -17.35
C VAL A 107 -14.14 -21.10 -16.52
N ASP A 108 -14.01 -21.01 -15.19
CA ASP A 108 -15.15 -20.88 -14.25
C ASP A 108 -15.99 -19.64 -14.55
N ARG A 109 -15.33 -18.50 -14.84
CA ARG A 109 -16.00 -17.25 -15.25
C ARG A 109 -16.87 -17.37 -16.51
N ASN A 110 -16.68 -18.41 -17.34
CA ASN A 110 -17.40 -18.59 -18.61
C ASN A 110 -18.25 -19.84 -18.68
N LEU A 111 -18.34 -20.63 -17.61
CA LEU A 111 -19.04 -21.90 -17.63
C LEU A 111 -20.45 -21.79 -18.23
N TYR A 112 -21.16 -20.69 -17.98
CA TYR A 112 -22.50 -20.46 -18.53
C TYR A 112 -22.54 -20.54 -20.06
N ASN A 113 -21.56 -19.93 -20.73
CA ASN A 113 -21.44 -19.93 -22.19
C ASN A 113 -20.95 -21.30 -22.72
N LEU A 114 -20.20 -22.05 -21.91
CA LEU A 114 -19.58 -23.31 -22.31
C LEU A 114 -20.49 -24.54 -22.19
N LYS A 115 -21.61 -24.46 -21.44
CA LYS A 115 -22.55 -25.58 -21.19
C LYS A 115 -23.15 -26.25 -22.44
N LYS A 116 -23.05 -25.63 -23.61
CA LYS A 116 -23.72 -26.07 -24.85
C LYS A 116 -22.79 -26.78 -25.84
N GLY A 117 -21.51 -26.96 -25.50
CA GLY A 117 -20.47 -27.44 -26.41
C GLY A 117 -20.04 -28.90 -26.22
N ASN A 118 -19.38 -29.47 -27.23
CA ASN A 118 -18.89 -30.85 -27.20
C ASN A 118 -17.68 -31.01 -26.27
N ASN A 119 -16.89 -29.95 -26.07
CA ASN A 119 -15.72 -29.97 -25.18
C ASN A 119 -16.08 -29.80 -23.71
N PHE A 120 -17.34 -29.48 -23.39
CA PHE A 120 -17.82 -29.39 -22.01
C PHE A 120 -17.60 -30.70 -21.22
N LYS A 121 -17.80 -31.86 -21.86
CA LYS A 121 -17.54 -33.17 -21.21
C LYS A 121 -16.07 -33.35 -20.81
N LYS A 122 -15.12 -32.89 -21.63
CA LYS A 122 -13.69 -32.94 -21.31
C LYS A 122 -13.36 -32.07 -20.10
N LEU A 123 -14.00 -30.90 -20.00
CA LEU A 123 -13.85 -30.00 -18.86
C LEU A 123 -14.40 -30.60 -17.56
N LEU A 124 -15.57 -31.25 -17.59
CA LEU A 124 -16.10 -31.95 -16.41
C LEU A 124 -15.17 -33.08 -15.95
N LEU A 125 -14.57 -33.83 -16.89
CA LEU A 125 -13.59 -34.85 -16.56
C LEU A 125 -12.33 -34.25 -15.93
N LEU A 126 -11.88 -33.09 -16.41
CA LEU A 126 -10.78 -32.35 -15.78
C LEU A 126 -11.12 -31.99 -14.33
N TYR A 127 -12.29 -31.41 -14.06
CA TYR A 127 -12.71 -31.09 -12.68
C TYR A 127 -12.78 -32.32 -11.79
N GLN A 128 -13.34 -33.43 -12.28
CA GLN A 128 -13.36 -34.70 -11.54
C GLN A 128 -11.95 -35.21 -11.22
N ASN A 129 -11.00 -35.06 -12.14
CA ASN A 129 -9.62 -35.46 -11.90
C ASN A 129 -8.93 -34.55 -10.88
N ILE A 130 -9.18 -33.24 -10.91
CA ILE A 130 -8.66 -32.29 -9.92
C ILE A 130 -9.18 -32.62 -8.52
N ILE A 131 -10.46 -32.93 -8.38
CA ILE A 131 -11.04 -33.27 -7.07
C ILE A 131 -10.38 -34.51 -6.44
N LYS A 132 -9.86 -35.43 -7.26
CA LYS A 132 -9.13 -36.61 -6.79
C LYS A 132 -7.70 -36.31 -6.31
N THR A 133 -7.10 -35.17 -6.69
CA THR A 133 -5.73 -34.82 -6.27
C THR A 133 -5.66 -34.25 -4.86
N ASP A 134 -6.80 -33.83 -4.29
CA ASP A 134 -6.90 -33.17 -2.98
C ASP A 134 -6.13 -31.84 -2.90
N ASP A 135 -5.84 -31.21 -4.04
CA ASP A 135 -5.17 -29.92 -4.09
C ASP A 135 -6.10 -28.82 -3.56
N LYS A 136 -5.76 -28.25 -2.40
CA LYS A 136 -6.59 -27.24 -1.69
C LYS A 136 -6.75 -25.94 -2.48
N ASN A 137 -5.89 -25.66 -3.46
CA ASN A 137 -5.99 -24.47 -4.29
C ASN A 137 -6.86 -24.65 -5.54
N LEU A 138 -7.01 -25.89 -6.00
CA LEU A 138 -7.68 -26.20 -7.27
C LEU A 138 -9.03 -26.91 -7.06
N THR A 139 -9.13 -27.75 -6.03
CA THR A 139 -10.35 -28.53 -5.72
C THR A 139 -11.58 -27.67 -5.45
N PRO A 140 -11.51 -26.55 -4.71
CA PRO A 140 -12.68 -25.70 -4.50
C PRO A 140 -13.25 -25.15 -5.81
N ILE A 141 -12.38 -24.70 -6.71
CA ILE A 141 -12.76 -24.18 -8.03
C ILE A 141 -13.38 -25.30 -8.88
N ALA A 142 -12.76 -26.48 -8.90
CA ALA A 142 -13.25 -27.62 -9.66
C ALA A 142 -14.60 -28.14 -9.15
N LEU A 143 -14.80 -28.23 -7.83
CA LEU A 143 -16.07 -28.66 -7.25
C LEU A 143 -17.18 -27.66 -7.58
N ARG A 144 -16.92 -26.36 -7.43
CA ARG A 144 -17.88 -25.32 -7.82
C ARG A 144 -18.21 -25.41 -9.30
N GLY A 145 -17.22 -25.64 -10.16
CA GLY A 145 -17.43 -25.82 -11.58
C GLY A 145 -18.33 -27.01 -11.93
N LEU A 146 -18.24 -28.13 -11.20
CA LEU A 146 -19.16 -29.27 -11.34
C LEU A 146 -20.58 -28.93 -10.89
N VAL A 147 -20.73 -28.22 -9.76
CA VAL A 147 -22.06 -27.77 -9.30
C VAL A 147 -22.69 -26.86 -10.35
N PHE A 148 -21.93 -25.85 -10.78
CA PHE A 148 -22.37 -24.88 -11.77
C PHE A 148 -22.77 -25.57 -13.08
N ALA A 149 -22.09 -26.65 -13.48
CA ALA A 149 -22.45 -27.42 -14.67
C ALA A 149 -23.87 -27.98 -14.64
N GLU A 150 -24.36 -28.40 -13.46
CA GLU A 150 -25.71 -28.93 -13.28
C GLU A 150 -26.76 -27.86 -12.95
N GLY A 151 -26.35 -26.77 -12.28
CA GLY A 151 -27.23 -25.67 -11.87
C GLY A 151 -26.43 -24.53 -11.25
N ASP A 152 -26.79 -23.29 -11.55
CA ASP A 152 -26.18 -22.11 -10.92
C ASP A 152 -26.71 -21.87 -9.50
N SER A 153 -26.28 -20.77 -8.86
CA SER A 153 -26.70 -20.39 -7.51
C SER A 153 -28.18 -20.06 -7.37
N GLU A 154 -28.88 -19.76 -8.48
CA GLU A 154 -30.33 -19.49 -8.49
C GLU A 154 -31.15 -20.73 -8.87
N SER A 155 -30.47 -21.84 -9.19
CA SER A 155 -31.12 -23.07 -9.62
C SER A 155 -32.08 -23.60 -8.54
N PRO A 156 -33.29 -24.07 -8.93
CA PRO A 156 -34.20 -24.75 -8.00
C PRO A 156 -33.59 -26.02 -7.39
N LYS A 157 -32.50 -26.54 -7.98
CA LYS A 157 -31.70 -27.65 -7.46
C LYS A 157 -31.17 -27.42 -6.04
N TRP A 158 -30.92 -26.17 -5.65
CA TRP A 158 -30.55 -25.83 -4.28
C TRP A 158 -31.71 -26.01 -3.27
N GLN A 159 -32.96 -26.01 -3.75
CA GLN A 159 -34.16 -26.18 -2.92
C GLN A 159 -34.65 -27.63 -2.93
N ASP A 160 -34.75 -28.26 -4.11
CA ASP A 160 -35.28 -29.62 -4.26
C ASP A 160 -34.21 -30.73 -4.16
N TRP A 161 -32.93 -30.35 -4.18
CA TRP A 161 -31.77 -31.25 -4.13
C TRP A 161 -31.68 -32.27 -5.28
N SER A 162 -32.22 -31.94 -6.45
CA SER A 162 -32.21 -32.78 -7.65
C SER A 162 -30.85 -32.82 -8.39
N TRP A 163 -29.75 -32.82 -7.65
CA TRP A 163 -28.37 -32.99 -8.15
C TRP A 163 -28.08 -34.45 -8.56
N SER A 164 -27.08 -34.67 -9.41
CA SER A 164 -26.58 -36.02 -9.69
C SER A 164 -26.09 -36.72 -8.42
N LYS A 165 -26.16 -38.05 -8.43
CA LYS A 165 -25.74 -38.86 -7.27
C LYS A 165 -24.27 -38.63 -6.94
N GLU A 166 -23.44 -38.51 -7.95
CA GLU A 166 -22.00 -38.25 -7.84
C GLU A 166 -21.76 -36.89 -7.17
N LEU A 167 -22.49 -35.85 -7.57
CA LEU A 167 -22.34 -34.52 -6.98
C LEU A 167 -22.83 -34.47 -5.53
N VAL A 168 -23.92 -35.17 -5.19
CA VAL A 168 -24.40 -35.27 -3.80
C VAL A 168 -23.32 -35.89 -2.90
N ILE A 169 -22.62 -36.93 -3.36
CA ILE A 169 -21.52 -37.57 -2.61
C ILE A 169 -20.39 -36.57 -2.37
N LEU A 170 -20.00 -35.80 -3.39
CA LEU A 170 -18.93 -34.79 -3.27
C LEU A 170 -19.31 -33.65 -2.33
N LEU A 171 -20.56 -33.16 -2.39
CA LEU A 171 -21.06 -32.13 -1.48
C LEU A 171 -21.15 -32.64 -0.04
N GLU A 172 -21.59 -33.87 0.17
CA GLU A 172 -21.64 -34.51 1.49
C GLU A 172 -20.23 -34.72 2.07
N GLU A 173 -19.25 -35.10 1.24
CA GLU A 173 -17.86 -35.18 1.65
C GLU A 173 -17.29 -33.79 2.00
N ALA A 174 -17.60 -32.77 1.19
CA ALA A 174 -17.14 -31.40 1.42
C ALA A 174 -17.63 -30.84 2.76
N VAL A 175 -18.92 -31.02 3.11
CA VAL A 175 -19.47 -30.50 4.37
C VAL A 175 -19.01 -31.27 5.62
N ASN A 176 -18.50 -32.49 5.47
CA ASN A 176 -18.12 -33.34 6.61
C ASN A 176 -16.61 -33.54 6.80
N LYS A 177 -15.83 -33.52 5.72
CA LYS A 177 -14.40 -33.89 5.75
C LYS A 177 -13.51 -32.87 5.05
N LYS A 178 -13.97 -32.30 3.93
CA LYS A 178 -13.16 -31.43 3.05
C LYS A 178 -13.73 -30.02 3.00
N LEU A 179 -13.80 -29.35 4.15
CA LEU A 179 -14.45 -28.05 4.30
C LEU A 179 -13.91 -26.98 3.33
N TYR A 180 -12.62 -27.05 3.00
CA TYR A 180 -11.96 -26.08 2.10
C TYR A 180 -12.56 -26.12 0.69
N ASN A 181 -13.15 -27.24 0.27
CA ASN A 181 -13.84 -27.33 -1.02
C ASN A 181 -15.01 -26.35 -1.14
N LEU A 182 -15.53 -25.87 0.00
CA LEU A 182 -16.64 -24.93 0.05
C LEU A 182 -16.19 -23.46 -0.10
N SER A 183 -14.88 -23.17 -0.16
CA SER A 183 -14.37 -21.79 -0.18
C SER A 183 -14.69 -21.02 -1.47
N ALA A 184 -14.94 -21.73 -2.57
CA ALA A 184 -15.33 -21.11 -3.83
C ALA A 184 -16.85 -20.89 -3.94
N PHE A 185 -17.64 -21.45 -3.02
CA PHE A 185 -19.09 -21.35 -3.03
C PHE A 185 -19.52 -19.97 -2.52
N GLY A 186 -20.53 -19.41 -3.16
CA GLY A 186 -21.18 -18.19 -2.70
C GLY A 186 -22.02 -18.41 -1.46
N TYR A 187 -22.43 -17.29 -0.88
CA TYR A 187 -23.28 -17.22 0.30
C TYR A 187 -24.50 -18.16 0.27
N TYR A 188 -25.31 -18.06 -0.79
CA TYR A 188 -26.59 -18.77 -0.89
C TYR A 188 -26.39 -20.27 -0.99
N GLU A 189 -25.34 -20.69 -1.70
CA GLU A 189 -24.97 -22.09 -1.89
C GLU A 189 -24.50 -22.70 -0.56
N GLN A 190 -23.64 -21.98 0.17
CA GLN A 190 -23.21 -22.39 1.51
C GLN A 190 -24.38 -22.45 2.50
N LEU A 191 -25.33 -21.51 2.44
CA LEU A 191 -26.54 -21.53 3.27
C LEU A 191 -27.42 -22.74 2.96
N ALA A 192 -27.62 -23.05 1.67
CA ALA A 192 -28.38 -24.23 1.24
C ALA A 192 -27.73 -25.53 1.75
N LEU A 193 -26.40 -25.64 1.67
CA LEU A 193 -25.65 -26.76 2.25
C LEU A 193 -25.83 -26.86 3.77
N ALA A 194 -25.81 -25.73 4.49
CA ALA A 194 -26.01 -25.72 5.92
C ALA A 194 -27.42 -26.17 6.33
N ASN A 195 -28.44 -25.78 5.56
CA ASN A 195 -29.83 -26.19 5.76
C ASN A 195 -30.03 -27.68 5.45
N LYS A 196 -29.41 -28.17 4.37
CA LYS A 196 -29.52 -29.58 3.95
C LYS A 196 -28.82 -30.53 4.93
N TYR A 197 -27.66 -30.14 5.45
CA TYR A 197 -26.83 -30.98 6.31
C TYR A 197 -26.64 -30.36 7.71
N PRO A 198 -27.72 -30.22 8.51
CA PRO A 198 -27.70 -29.45 9.77
C PRO A 198 -26.77 -30.01 10.85
N ASN A 199 -26.29 -31.25 10.70
CA ASN A 199 -25.39 -31.93 11.62
C ASN A 199 -23.96 -32.10 11.07
N SER A 200 -23.70 -31.59 9.87
CA SER A 200 -22.38 -31.65 9.24
C SER A 200 -21.33 -30.87 10.03
N LEU A 201 -20.06 -31.18 9.77
CA LEU A 201 -18.95 -30.46 10.37
C LEU A 201 -18.96 -28.97 9.96
N PHE A 202 -19.29 -28.68 8.70
CA PHE A 202 -19.47 -27.33 8.17
C PHE A 202 -20.53 -26.55 8.96
N THR A 203 -21.74 -27.09 9.09
CA THR A 203 -22.83 -26.38 9.78
C THR A 203 -22.56 -26.18 11.27
N LYS A 204 -21.90 -27.15 11.92
CA LYS A 204 -21.42 -26.98 13.30
C LYS A 204 -20.42 -25.83 13.40
N GLY A 205 -19.51 -25.73 12.42
CA GLY A 205 -18.62 -24.59 12.22
C GLY A 205 -19.37 -23.27 12.12
N CYS A 206 -20.31 -23.13 11.18
CA CYS A 206 -21.13 -21.91 11.04
C CYS A 206 -21.82 -21.50 12.35
N ARG A 207 -22.36 -22.46 13.12
CA ARG A 207 -23.02 -22.18 14.41
C ARG A 207 -22.03 -21.73 15.48
N GLU A 208 -20.86 -22.36 15.57
CA GLU A 208 -19.83 -21.94 16.53
C GLU A 208 -19.21 -20.59 16.17
N TYR A 209 -19.00 -20.34 14.87
CA TYR A 209 -18.62 -19.04 14.35
C TYR A 209 -19.57 -17.95 14.85
N MET A 210 -20.88 -18.14 14.66
CA MET A 210 -21.93 -17.21 15.10
C MET A 210 -21.91 -16.96 16.62
N LYS A 211 -21.62 -17.98 17.43
CA LYS A 211 -21.49 -17.82 18.89
C LYS A 211 -20.33 -16.89 19.28
N PHE A 212 -19.27 -16.86 18.48
CA PHE A 212 -18.09 -16.03 18.76
C PHE A 212 -18.22 -14.62 18.19
N SER A 213 -18.66 -14.50 16.93
CA SER A 213 -18.80 -13.21 16.25
C SER A 213 -20.01 -12.41 16.74
N GLY A 214 -21.06 -13.08 17.25
CA GLY A 214 -22.37 -12.46 17.51
C GLY A 214 -23.21 -12.23 16.24
N GLU A 215 -22.66 -12.59 15.09
CA GLU A 215 -23.24 -12.37 13.77
C GLU A 215 -23.38 -13.70 13.03
N THR A 216 -24.41 -13.81 12.21
CA THR A 216 -24.55 -14.97 11.33
C THR A 216 -23.33 -15.08 10.42
N TYR A 217 -22.79 -16.30 10.27
CA TYR A 217 -21.79 -16.60 9.24
C TYR A 217 -22.32 -16.27 7.83
N PHE A 218 -23.64 -16.23 7.72
CA PHE A 218 -24.38 -15.83 6.56
C PHE A 218 -24.95 -14.39 6.74
N PRO A 219 -24.20 -13.31 6.42
CA PRO A 219 -24.70 -11.93 6.42
C PRO A 219 -25.54 -11.48 5.18
N GLY A 220 -25.51 -12.20 4.07
CA GLY A 220 -26.25 -11.89 2.84
C GLY A 220 -25.64 -10.74 2.03
N ASN A 221 -26.47 -9.95 1.34
CA ASN A 221 -26.08 -8.74 0.59
C ASN A 221 -25.82 -7.50 1.48
N GLN A 222 -25.84 -7.63 2.80
CA GLN A 222 -25.47 -6.52 3.65
C GLN A 222 -23.97 -6.29 3.49
N ASP A 223 -23.58 -5.04 3.20
CA ASP A 223 -22.19 -4.60 3.34
C ASP A 223 -21.68 -5.17 4.64
N ILE A 224 -20.75 -6.12 4.59
CA ILE A 224 -20.22 -6.73 5.80
C ILE A 224 -19.63 -5.55 6.56
N LYS A 225 -20.34 -5.06 7.57
CA LYS A 225 -19.78 -4.15 8.55
C LYS A 225 -18.87 -5.05 9.34
N ILE A 226 -17.63 -5.20 8.86
CA ILE A 226 -16.63 -6.05 9.48
C ILE A 226 -16.15 -5.31 10.73
N VAL A 227 -17.04 -5.34 11.71
CA VAL A 227 -16.94 -4.76 13.03
C VAL A 227 -16.65 -5.95 13.92
N PHE A 228 -15.54 -5.87 14.65
CA PHE A 228 -15.22 -6.88 15.63
C PHE A 228 -16.17 -6.73 16.80
N ARG A 229 -16.42 -7.84 17.51
CA ARG A 229 -17.21 -7.83 18.73
C ARG A 229 -16.70 -6.73 19.69
N GLN A 230 -17.64 -5.97 20.25
CA GLN A 230 -17.35 -4.97 21.28
C GLN A 230 -17.91 -5.43 22.64
N PRO A 231 -17.17 -5.23 23.76
CA PRO A 231 -15.77 -4.79 23.80
C PRO A 231 -14.82 -5.86 23.24
N PHE A 232 -13.80 -5.44 22.50
CA PHE A 232 -12.77 -6.34 21.96
C PHE A 232 -11.82 -6.78 23.09
N ILE A 233 -11.85 -8.07 23.46
CA ILE A 233 -11.02 -8.63 24.53
C ILE A 233 -10.03 -9.62 23.90
N PRO A 234 -8.76 -9.24 23.70
CA PRO A 234 -7.81 -10.06 22.92
C PRO A 234 -7.68 -11.51 23.39
N GLN A 235 -7.67 -11.76 24.70
CA GLN A 235 -7.53 -13.12 25.23
C GLN A 235 -8.72 -14.03 24.88
N ILE A 236 -9.93 -13.48 24.87
CA ILE A 236 -11.15 -14.22 24.50
C ILE A 236 -11.12 -14.50 23.01
N GLU A 237 -10.73 -13.51 22.20
CA GLU A 237 -10.60 -13.64 20.74
C GLU A 237 -9.56 -14.73 20.39
N ILE A 238 -8.39 -14.68 21.02
CA ILE A 238 -7.33 -15.68 20.81
C ILE A 238 -7.84 -17.09 21.13
N ASN A 239 -8.42 -17.29 22.32
CA ASN A 239 -8.89 -18.60 22.73
C ASN A 239 -10.01 -19.12 21.81
N SER A 240 -10.97 -18.25 21.46
CA SER A 240 -12.14 -18.63 20.67
C SER A 240 -11.78 -18.96 19.22
N TRP A 241 -11.04 -18.06 18.56
CA TRP A 241 -10.69 -18.23 17.14
C TRP A 241 -9.63 -19.31 16.92
N LYS A 242 -8.65 -19.44 17.84
CA LYS A 242 -7.69 -20.55 17.78
C LYS A 242 -8.39 -21.89 17.93
N ASN A 243 -9.35 -22.02 18.86
CA ASN A 243 -10.15 -23.23 18.99
C ASN A 243 -10.99 -23.50 17.74
N PHE A 244 -11.61 -22.46 17.16
CA PHE A 244 -12.38 -22.58 15.92
C PHE A 244 -11.52 -23.11 14.76
N VAL A 245 -10.38 -22.49 14.49
CA VAL A 245 -9.47 -22.88 13.39
C VAL A 245 -8.95 -24.30 13.57
N ASN A 246 -8.62 -24.69 14.80
CA ASN A 246 -8.17 -26.06 15.11
C ASN A 246 -9.27 -27.10 14.94
N LYS A 247 -10.51 -26.76 15.32
CA LYS A 247 -11.65 -27.68 15.28
C LYS A 247 -12.25 -27.81 13.88
N TYR A 248 -12.18 -26.77 13.06
CA TYR A 248 -12.73 -26.71 11.70
C TYR A 248 -11.66 -26.31 10.68
N PRO A 249 -10.61 -27.13 10.47
CA PRO A 249 -9.55 -26.81 9.53
C PRO A 249 -10.11 -26.69 8.10
N GLY A 250 -9.77 -25.60 7.42
CA GLY A 250 -10.24 -25.32 6.07
C GLY A 250 -11.70 -24.89 5.97
N HIS A 251 -12.37 -24.57 7.09
CA HIS A 251 -13.69 -23.97 7.03
C HIS A 251 -13.65 -22.68 6.19
N PRO A 252 -14.66 -22.38 5.36
CA PRO A 252 -14.70 -21.14 4.59
C PRO A 252 -14.52 -19.87 5.44
N GLY A 253 -15.13 -19.81 6.62
CA GLY A 253 -14.88 -18.76 7.63
C GLY A 253 -13.54 -18.78 8.37
N SER A 254 -12.60 -19.68 8.05
CA SER A 254 -11.29 -19.74 8.71
C SER A 254 -10.44 -18.51 8.42
N ASN A 255 -10.59 -17.85 7.28
CA ASN A 255 -9.79 -16.67 6.97
C ASN A 255 -10.11 -15.45 7.86
N ASP A 256 -11.39 -15.20 8.16
CA ASP A 256 -11.86 -14.16 9.08
C ASP A 256 -11.43 -14.55 10.50
N ALA A 257 -11.59 -15.83 10.88
CA ALA A 257 -11.11 -16.33 12.16
C ALA A 257 -9.59 -16.10 12.35
N LEU A 258 -8.78 -16.42 11.33
CA LEU A 258 -7.34 -16.18 11.31
C LEU A 258 -7.02 -14.67 11.36
N TYR A 259 -7.78 -13.85 10.64
CA TYR A 259 -7.63 -12.39 10.67
C TYR A 259 -7.92 -11.84 12.07
N ARG A 260 -8.97 -12.33 12.73
CA ARG A 260 -9.35 -11.93 14.10
C ARG A 260 -8.36 -12.40 15.14
N LEU A 261 -7.85 -13.61 14.98
CA LEU A 261 -6.76 -14.14 15.79
C LEU A 261 -5.51 -13.25 15.66
N ALA A 262 -5.11 -12.91 14.44
CA ALA A 262 -3.99 -12.01 14.16
C ALA A 262 -4.17 -10.63 14.79
N ARG A 263 -5.38 -10.07 14.68
CA ARG A 263 -5.77 -8.78 15.29
C ARG A 263 -5.64 -8.79 16.80
N ALA A 264 -6.02 -9.89 17.44
CA ALA A 264 -5.93 -10.03 18.89
C ALA A 264 -4.47 -10.08 19.36
N TYR A 265 -3.61 -10.83 18.67
CA TYR A 265 -2.17 -10.84 18.94
C TYR A 265 -1.53 -9.45 18.72
N GLU A 266 -1.91 -8.74 17.65
CA GLU A 266 -1.41 -7.39 17.39
C GLU A 266 -1.76 -6.42 18.52
N VAL A 267 -2.99 -6.47 19.03
CA VAL A 267 -3.43 -5.61 20.15
C VAL A 267 -2.67 -5.94 21.44
N GLN A 268 -2.28 -7.20 21.65
CA GLN A 268 -1.42 -7.59 22.78
C GLN A 268 0.05 -7.21 22.57
N GLY A 269 0.44 -6.72 21.39
CA GLY A 269 1.83 -6.42 21.04
C GLY A 269 2.65 -7.64 20.65
N ASP A 270 2.04 -8.82 20.50
CA ASP A 270 2.67 -10.04 20.01
C ASP A 270 2.68 -10.02 18.47
N TYR A 271 3.56 -9.18 17.92
CA TYR A 271 3.62 -8.95 16.48
C TYR A 271 4.12 -10.17 15.69
N GLU A 272 4.91 -11.04 16.31
CA GLU A 272 5.42 -12.27 15.68
C GLU A 272 4.26 -13.20 15.35
N ASN A 273 3.41 -13.53 16.33
CA ASN A 273 2.20 -14.32 16.06
C ASN A 273 1.22 -13.56 15.17
N ALA A 274 1.07 -12.24 15.34
CA ALA A 274 0.15 -11.45 14.51
C ALA A 274 0.46 -11.58 13.01
N ILE A 275 1.71 -11.37 12.59
CA ILE A 275 2.05 -11.45 11.16
C ILE A 275 1.97 -12.86 10.58
N ILE A 276 2.21 -13.90 11.40
CA ILE A 276 2.00 -15.31 10.99
C ILE A 276 0.53 -15.56 10.68
N TYR A 277 -0.38 -15.21 11.60
CA TYR A 277 -1.81 -15.44 11.38
C TYR A 277 -2.41 -14.53 10.30
N TYR A 278 -1.89 -13.31 10.11
CA TYR A 278 -2.26 -12.50 8.94
C TYR A 278 -1.80 -13.16 7.64
N TYR A 279 -0.59 -13.73 7.62
CA TYR A 279 -0.10 -14.43 6.44
C TYR A 279 -1.00 -15.63 6.12
N GLU A 280 -1.30 -16.47 7.11
CA GLU A 280 -2.23 -17.60 6.98
C GLU A 280 -3.63 -17.15 6.51
N SER A 281 -4.17 -16.07 7.07
CA SER A 281 -5.44 -15.48 6.63
C SER A 281 -5.39 -15.07 5.16
N SER A 282 -4.24 -14.54 4.71
CA SER A 282 -4.06 -14.08 3.33
C SER A 282 -3.89 -15.19 2.30
N GLU A 283 -3.42 -16.36 2.75
CA GLU A 283 -3.26 -17.56 1.93
C GLU A 283 -4.48 -18.50 2.03
N ALA A 284 -5.48 -18.14 2.83
CA ALA A 284 -6.70 -18.91 2.96
C ALA A 284 -7.49 -18.96 1.63
N PRO A 285 -8.13 -20.10 1.29
CA PRO A 285 -8.68 -20.33 -0.05
C PRO A 285 -9.77 -19.36 -0.56
N ASP A 286 -10.55 -18.74 0.31
CA ASP A 286 -11.65 -17.83 -0.06
C ASP A 286 -11.16 -16.39 -0.33
N GLY A 287 -9.99 -16.01 0.21
CA GLY A 287 -9.27 -14.77 -0.09
C GLY A 287 -9.93 -13.46 0.37
N LEU A 288 -11.08 -13.48 1.08
CA LEU A 288 -11.82 -12.25 1.44
C LEU A 288 -10.95 -11.22 2.21
N PHE A 289 -10.12 -11.70 3.14
CA PHE A 289 -9.23 -10.84 3.93
C PHE A 289 -7.83 -10.68 3.34
N LYS A 290 -7.57 -11.23 2.15
CA LYS A 290 -6.22 -11.32 1.58
C LYS A 290 -5.50 -9.99 1.53
N ASP A 291 -6.10 -8.98 0.89
CA ASP A 291 -5.45 -7.69 0.71
C ASP A 291 -5.33 -6.90 2.01
N VAL A 292 -6.34 -7.01 2.89
CA VAL A 292 -6.33 -6.33 4.19
C VAL A 292 -5.27 -6.92 5.11
N ALA A 293 -5.17 -8.25 5.18
CA ALA A 293 -4.17 -8.97 5.95
C ALA A 293 -2.75 -8.63 5.48
N ARG A 294 -2.54 -8.61 4.17
CA ARG A 294 -1.27 -8.24 3.55
C ARG A 294 -0.86 -6.80 3.83
N GLY A 295 -1.81 -5.86 3.73
CA GLY A 295 -1.59 -4.48 4.14
C GLY A 295 -1.25 -4.36 5.63
N ARG A 296 -1.89 -5.16 6.48
CA ARG A 296 -1.59 -5.23 7.92
C ARG A 296 -0.21 -5.79 8.23
N ILE A 297 0.24 -6.85 7.54
CA ILE A 297 1.60 -7.37 7.69
C ILE A 297 2.62 -6.27 7.43
N LEU A 298 2.50 -5.57 6.30
CA LEU A 298 3.42 -4.49 5.95
C LEU A 298 3.38 -3.34 6.97
N PHE A 299 2.19 -2.97 7.42
CA PHE A 299 2.02 -2.00 8.49
C PHE A 299 2.75 -2.39 9.77
N ILE A 300 2.64 -3.64 10.21
CA ILE A 300 3.26 -4.12 11.45
C ILE A 300 4.78 -4.15 11.33
N ILE A 301 5.32 -4.76 10.25
CA ILE A 301 6.78 -4.89 10.08
C ILE A 301 7.46 -3.53 9.91
N ASP A 302 6.77 -2.55 9.32
CA ASP A 302 7.34 -1.23 9.06
C ASP A 302 7.15 -0.23 10.21
N LEU A 303 5.98 -0.22 10.86
CA LEU A 303 5.60 0.84 11.80
C LEU A 303 5.47 0.37 13.25
N LEU A 304 5.37 -0.93 13.54
CA LEU A 304 5.19 -1.41 14.92
C LEU A 304 6.35 -2.25 15.45
N MET A 305 7.01 -3.03 14.60
CA MET A 305 8.18 -3.82 14.97
C MET A 305 9.46 -2.97 14.92
N SER A 306 10.39 -3.22 15.84
CA SER A 306 11.76 -2.67 15.81
C SER A 306 12.68 -3.57 14.99
N SER A 307 13.89 -3.09 14.67
CA SER A 307 14.93 -3.91 14.03
C SER A 307 15.23 -5.19 14.83
N GLU A 308 15.22 -5.12 16.16
CA GLU A 308 15.43 -6.26 17.07
C GLU A 308 14.29 -7.30 16.97
N LEU A 309 13.04 -6.86 16.96
CA LEU A 309 11.88 -7.76 16.82
C LEU A 309 11.88 -8.45 15.45
N LEU A 310 12.27 -7.72 14.39
CA LEU A 310 12.41 -8.30 13.05
C LEU A 310 13.56 -9.32 13.00
N ALA A 311 14.69 -9.03 13.63
CA ALA A 311 15.81 -9.98 13.74
C ALA A 311 15.42 -11.24 14.52
N LYS A 312 14.64 -11.10 15.59
CA LYS A 312 14.09 -12.23 16.35
C LYS A 312 13.18 -13.10 15.48
N PHE A 313 12.26 -12.49 14.71
CA PHE A 313 11.41 -13.23 13.77
C PHE A 313 12.25 -14.03 12.77
N LEU A 314 13.26 -13.41 12.15
CA LEU A 314 14.13 -14.07 11.18
C LEU A 314 14.90 -15.26 11.78
N THR A 315 15.22 -15.20 13.08
CA THR A 315 15.88 -16.27 13.83
C THR A 315 14.92 -17.42 14.11
N ASN A 316 13.69 -17.10 14.54
CA ASN A 316 12.67 -18.08 14.89
C ASN A 316 12.04 -18.75 13.66
N HIS A 317 11.99 -18.04 12.54
CA HIS A 317 11.27 -18.44 11.34
C HIS A 317 12.10 -18.24 10.05
N PRO A 318 13.32 -18.81 9.94
CA PRO A 318 14.24 -18.51 8.84
C PRO A 318 13.68 -18.87 7.45
N ASN A 319 12.85 -19.92 7.38
CA ASN A 319 12.26 -20.42 6.14
C ASN A 319 10.84 -19.89 5.87
N HIS A 320 10.38 -18.89 6.63
CA HIS A 320 9.04 -18.34 6.42
C HIS A 320 8.95 -17.58 5.09
N PRO A 321 7.83 -17.63 4.37
CA PRO A 321 7.65 -16.86 3.13
C PRO A 321 7.79 -15.34 3.30
N LEU A 322 7.59 -14.81 4.52
CA LEU A 322 7.80 -13.39 4.85
C LEU A 322 9.28 -12.99 4.98
N THR A 323 10.22 -13.95 5.11
CA THR A 323 11.65 -13.70 5.41
C THR A 323 12.27 -12.59 4.54
N PRO A 324 12.08 -12.57 3.21
CA PRO A 324 12.64 -11.52 2.38
C PRO A 324 12.18 -10.10 2.74
N TYR A 325 10.88 -9.95 2.97
CA TYR A 325 10.22 -8.68 3.26
C TYR A 325 10.66 -8.14 4.62
N ILE A 326 10.86 -9.06 5.57
CA ILE A 326 11.34 -8.75 6.91
C ILE A 326 12.83 -8.39 6.90
N LYS A 327 13.67 -9.07 6.11
CA LYS A 327 15.08 -8.69 5.91
C LYS A 327 15.22 -7.26 5.39
N TYR A 328 14.50 -6.93 4.32
CA TYR A 328 14.52 -5.58 3.77
C TYR A 328 13.97 -4.53 4.74
N SER A 329 12.81 -4.79 5.36
CA SER A 329 12.23 -3.87 6.35
C SER A 329 13.17 -3.65 7.54
N LYS A 330 13.88 -4.70 8.00
CA LYS A 330 14.91 -4.59 9.05
C LYS A 330 16.04 -3.65 8.61
N ALA A 331 16.54 -3.77 7.39
CA ALA A 331 17.56 -2.85 6.86
C ALA A 331 17.06 -1.40 6.85
N VAL A 332 15.80 -1.16 6.46
CA VAL A 332 15.16 0.17 6.54
C VAL A 332 15.08 0.68 7.98
N HIS A 333 14.75 -0.17 8.97
CA HIS A 333 14.80 0.23 10.38
C HIS A 333 16.22 0.58 10.84
N LEU A 334 17.24 -0.16 10.41
CA LEU A 334 18.63 0.16 10.71
C LEU A 334 19.05 1.52 10.12
N ILE A 335 18.54 1.90 8.94
CA ILE A 335 18.68 3.28 8.40
C ILE A 335 18.06 4.28 9.37
N ARG A 336 16.84 4.00 9.84
CA ARG A 336 16.11 4.90 10.74
C ARG A 336 16.82 5.07 12.09
N GLU A 337 17.52 4.04 12.54
CA GLU A 337 18.34 4.01 13.75
C GLU A 337 19.77 4.55 13.55
N TYR A 338 20.10 5.03 12.34
CA TYR A 338 21.43 5.54 11.98
C TYR A 338 22.57 4.52 12.09
N LYS A 339 22.26 3.22 12.00
CA LYS A 339 23.24 2.11 12.07
C LYS A 339 23.81 1.77 10.69
N TYR A 340 24.37 2.76 9.99
CA TYR A 340 24.70 2.65 8.56
C TYR A 340 25.70 1.55 8.20
N SER A 341 26.67 1.26 9.08
CA SER A 341 27.64 0.17 8.85
C SER A 341 26.98 -1.20 8.74
N LEU A 342 25.89 -1.45 9.48
CA LEU A 342 25.11 -2.68 9.38
C LEU A 342 24.24 -2.68 8.13
N VAL A 343 23.60 -1.55 7.82
CA VAL A 343 22.70 -1.41 6.67
C VAL A 343 23.37 -1.79 5.36
N GLU A 344 24.61 -1.34 5.14
CA GLU A 344 25.34 -1.61 3.90
C GLU A 344 25.43 -3.12 3.63
N SER A 345 25.90 -3.88 4.62
CA SER A 345 25.99 -5.35 4.51
C SER A 345 24.63 -6.03 4.33
N GLU A 346 23.58 -5.54 5.00
CA GLU A 346 22.24 -6.13 4.95
C GLU A 346 21.55 -5.86 3.60
N LEU A 347 21.71 -4.67 3.03
CA LEU A 347 21.17 -4.34 1.71
C LEU A 347 21.95 -5.00 0.58
N GLU A 348 23.27 -5.16 0.72
CA GLU A 348 24.08 -5.92 -0.26
C GLU A 348 23.73 -7.41 -0.24
N ASP A 349 23.62 -8.02 0.94
CA ASP A 349 23.13 -9.41 1.08
C ASP A 349 21.72 -9.55 0.51
N PHE A 350 20.86 -8.57 0.81
CA PHE A 350 19.51 -8.54 0.26
C PHE A 350 19.58 -8.51 -1.26
N LEU A 351 20.17 -7.50 -1.90
CA LEU A 351 20.24 -7.42 -3.37
C LEU A 351 20.83 -8.68 -4.00
N LYS A 352 21.93 -9.21 -3.45
CA LYS A 352 22.62 -10.40 -3.98
C LYS A 352 21.74 -11.65 -4.01
N ASN A 353 20.99 -11.90 -2.94
CA ASN A 353 20.28 -13.17 -2.78
C ASN A 353 18.94 -13.23 -3.53
N TYR A 354 18.50 -12.10 -4.07
CA TYR A 354 17.08 -11.87 -4.21
C TYR A 354 16.68 -10.96 -5.38
N GLN A 355 17.51 -10.00 -5.78
CA GLN A 355 17.19 -9.09 -6.87
C GLN A 355 16.92 -9.84 -8.19
N ASP A 356 17.63 -10.96 -8.37
CA ASP A 356 17.49 -11.84 -9.55
C ASP A 356 16.57 -13.05 -9.27
N GLY A 357 16.00 -13.12 -8.05
CA GLY A 357 15.23 -14.24 -7.55
C GLY A 357 13.73 -14.11 -7.78
N LYS A 358 13.06 -15.26 -7.92
CA LYS A 358 11.61 -15.38 -7.83
C LYS A 358 11.18 -15.29 -6.38
N TYR A 359 10.64 -14.16 -5.98
CA TYR A 359 10.03 -14.06 -4.67
C TYR A 359 8.59 -14.56 -4.65
N PRO A 360 8.20 -15.37 -3.65
CA PRO A 360 6.78 -15.55 -3.36
C PRO A 360 6.19 -14.20 -2.98
N HIS A 361 5.27 -13.69 -3.81
CA HIS A 361 4.65 -12.38 -3.65
C HIS A 361 4.00 -12.24 -2.26
N LEU A 362 4.50 -11.33 -1.42
CA LEU A 362 3.80 -10.98 -0.18
C LEU A 362 2.43 -10.40 -0.46
N VAL A 363 2.32 -9.57 -1.50
CA VAL A 363 1.12 -8.78 -1.76
C VAL A 363 0.85 -8.66 -3.27
N ARG A 364 -0.16 -9.41 -3.74
CA ARG A 364 -0.76 -9.34 -5.09
C ARG A 364 -1.59 -8.05 -5.32
N SER A 365 -1.88 -7.28 -4.25
CA SER A 365 -2.66 -6.03 -4.28
C SER A 365 -1.87 -4.82 -4.83
N PHE A 366 -0.55 -4.95 -4.97
CA PHE A 366 0.31 -3.89 -5.50
C PHE A 366 0.43 -4.04 -7.02
N SER A 367 0.35 -2.93 -7.76
CA SER A 367 0.63 -2.96 -9.20
C SER A 367 2.05 -3.49 -9.41
N GLU A 368 2.15 -4.64 -10.07
CA GLU A 368 3.38 -5.43 -10.20
C GLU A 368 4.51 -4.69 -10.92
N ASP A 369 4.18 -3.65 -11.69
CA ASP A 369 5.13 -2.68 -12.28
C ASP A 369 6.05 -2.06 -11.20
N TYR A 370 5.57 -1.92 -9.96
CA TYR A 370 6.30 -1.28 -8.88
C TYR A 370 7.33 -2.19 -8.20
N LEU A 371 6.97 -3.45 -7.88
CA LEU A 371 7.90 -4.40 -7.25
C LEU A 371 8.90 -5.03 -8.24
N GLY A 372 8.80 -4.70 -9.53
CA GLY A 372 9.78 -5.01 -10.57
C GLY A 372 10.97 -4.04 -10.58
N ALA A 373 11.29 -3.47 -11.74
CA ALA A 373 12.48 -2.61 -11.91
C ALA A 373 12.51 -1.40 -10.96
N ILE A 374 11.34 -0.84 -10.62
CA ILE A 374 11.24 0.36 -9.78
C ILE A 374 11.73 0.07 -8.36
N PHE A 375 11.18 -0.93 -7.67
CA PHE A 375 11.58 -1.31 -6.31
C PHE A 375 13.09 -1.56 -6.22
N TRP A 376 13.65 -2.40 -7.10
CA TRP A 376 15.07 -2.72 -7.07
C TRP A 376 15.97 -1.51 -7.35
N THR A 377 15.56 -0.62 -8.24
CA THR A 377 16.25 0.65 -8.46
C THR A 377 16.26 1.49 -7.20
N LYS A 378 15.12 1.57 -6.49
CA LYS A 378 15.02 2.29 -5.21
C LYS A 378 15.84 1.68 -4.09
N VAL A 379 15.92 0.35 -4.00
CA VAL A 379 16.80 -0.33 -3.02
C VAL A 379 18.28 -0.02 -3.30
N LYS A 380 18.69 0.03 -4.57
CA LYS A 380 20.07 0.43 -4.94
C LYS A 380 20.34 1.89 -4.62
N GLU A 381 19.42 2.78 -4.94
CA GLU A 381 19.50 4.20 -4.56
C GLU A 381 19.61 4.37 -3.04
N GLN A 382 18.86 3.59 -2.25
CA GLN A 382 19.00 3.57 -0.79
C GLN A 382 20.39 3.14 -0.34
N LEU A 383 20.92 2.05 -0.90
CA LEU A 383 22.26 1.58 -0.59
C LEU A 383 23.32 2.65 -0.89
N ASP A 384 23.24 3.31 -2.05
CA ASP A 384 24.17 4.37 -2.43
C ASP A 384 24.09 5.57 -1.48
N GLN A 385 22.88 5.97 -1.08
CA GLN A 385 22.68 7.04 -0.10
C GLN A 385 23.22 6.66 1.29
N VAL A 386 23.00 5.43 1.73
CA VAL A 386 23.54 4.91 3.00
C VAL A 386 25.06 4.92 3.00
N LYS A 387 25.71 4.54 1.89
CA LYS A 387 27.18 4.61 1.76
C LYS A 387 27.70 6.03 1.91
N LYS A 388 27.01 7.03 1.34
CA LYS A 388 27.34 8.46 1.52
C LYS A 388 27.19 8.88 2.98
N LEU A 389 26.07 8.53 3.63
CA LEU A 389 25.80 8.84 5.03
C LEU A 389 26.83 8.18 5.97
N ALA A 390 27.18 6.92 5.73
CA ALA A 390 28.23 6.20 6.47
C ALA A 390 29.59 6.91 6.34
N LYS A 391 29.96 7.34 5.14
CA LYS A 391 31.20 8.07 4.89
C LYS A 391 31.29 9.38 5.68
N ILE A 392 30.18 10.13 5.80
CA ILE A 392 30.14 11.36 6.59
C ILE A 392 30.32 11.05 8.09
N ARG A 393 29.57 10.07 8.60
CA ARG A 393 29.61 9.73 10.04
C ARG A 393 30.90 9.06 10.51
N ASN A 394 31.67 8.45 9.61
CA ASN A 394 32.99 7.91 9.92
C ASN A 394 34.07 9.01 10.06
N GLN A 395 33.77 10.26 9.69
CA GLN A 395 34.67 11.39 9.89
C GLN A 395 34.48 12.02 11.27
N GLN A 396 35.44 12.83 11.70
CA GLN A 396 35.31 13.59 12.94
C GLN A 396 34.09 14.53 12.88
N PRO A 397 33.25 14.61 13.92
CA PRO A 397 32.11 15.52 13.94
C PRO A 397 32.54 16.97 13.66
N SER A 398 31.80 17.64 12.79
CA SER A 398 32.01 19.05 12.45
C SER A 398 30.69 19.67 11.98
N ASP A 399 30.63 20.99 11.99
CA ASP A 399 29.53 21.77 11.39
C ASP A 399 29.28 21.38 9.93
N LYS A 400 30.34 21.24 9.14
CA LYS A 400 30.27 20.79 7.74
C LYS A 400 29.66 19.39 7.62
N ASN A 401 30.06 18.46 8.49
CA ASN A 401 29.53 17.10 8.44
C ASN A 401 28.05 17.04 8.83
N LEU A 402 27.62 17.80 9.85
CA LEU A 402 26.20 17.91 10.19
C LEU A 402 25.39 18.52 9.04
N TYR A 403 25.91 19.56 8.40
CA TYR A 403 25.25 20.21 7.27
C TYR A 403 25.12 19.28 6.06
N GLU A 404 26.20 18.59 5.67
CA GLU A 404 26.18 17.64 4.56
C GLU A 404 25.28 16.44 4.84
N GLU A 405 25.26 15.93 6.08
CA GLU A 405 24.32 14.87 6.46
C GLU A 405 22.87 15.36 6.35
N ALA A 406 22.57 16.54 6.89
CA ALA A 406 21.24 17.14 6.84
C ALA A 406 20.76 17.32 5.38
N LYS A 407 21.66 17.74 4.49
CA LYS A 407 21.39 17.93 3.06
C LYS A 407 21.07 16.62 2.33
N LEU A 408 21.79 15.53 2.62
CA LEU A 408 21.52 14.23 2.01
C LEU A 408 20.12 13.69 2.32
N TRP A 409 19.51 14.10 3.43
CA TRP A 409 18.13 13.77 3.74
C TRP A 409 17.10 14.56 2.89
N ILE A 410 17.49 15.65 2.23
CA ILE A 410 16.60 16.51 1.44
C ILE A 410 16.71 16.27 -0.07
N ASP A 411 17.88 15.83 -0.56
CA ASP A 411 18.32 15.85 -1.97
C ASP A 411 17.18 15.82 -3.01
N GLU A 412 17.07 16.93 -3.77
CA GLU A 412 15.94 17.36 -4.60
C GLU A 412 15.51 16.36 -5.70
N HIS A 413 16.33 15.37 -6.04
CA HIS A 413 16.03 14.38 -7.09
C HIS A 413 14.96 13.34 -6.68
N GLN A 414 14.48 13.38 -5.43
CA GLN A 414 13.46 12.48 -4.88
C GLN A 414 12.03 13.03 -5.06
N ILE A 415 11.71 13.53 -6.26
CA ILE A 415 10.45 14.25 -6.53
C ILE A 415 9.21 13.34 -6.34
N ASP A 416 9.33 12.03 -6.57
CA ASP A 416 8.29 11.04 -6.26
C ASP A 416 8.73 10.06 -5.15
N ASP A 417 8.19 10.26 -3.94
CA ASP A 417 8.15 9.34 -2.78
C ASP A 417 9.46 8.60 -2.41
N GLY A 418 10.61 9.20 -2.69
CA GLY A 418 11.91 8.53 -2.74
C GLY A 418 12.79 8.57 -1.48
N PHE A 419 12.25 8.51 -0.27
CA PHE A 419 13.06 8.78 0.94
C PHE A 419 14.08 7.66 1.28
N THR A 420 15.30 8.03 1.70
CA THR A 420 16.33 7.08 2.17
C THR A 420 15.81 6.18 3.30
N ALA A 421 14.97 6.70 4.20
CA ALA A 421 14.35 5.94 5.30
C ALA A 421 12.96 5.35 4.98
N TYR A 422 12.51 5.48 3.72
CA TYR A 422 11.23 4.91 3.27
C TYR A 422 11.32 3.40 3.13
N ASN A 423 10.23 2.72 3.45
CA ASN A 423 10.10 1.31 3.14
C ASN A 423 9.42 1.16 1.79
N TYR A 424 10.22 0.88 0.75
CA TYR A 424 9.72 0.77 -0.63
C TYR A 424 8.88 -0.48 -0.89
N LEU A 425 8.50 -1.25 0.13
CA LEU A 425 7.40 -2.21 -0.01
C LEU A 425 6.03 -1.52 -0.09
N TRP A 426 5.93 -0.26 0.36
CA TRP A 426 4.74 0.56 0.20
C TRP A 426 4.64 1.16 -1.21
N THR A 427 3.51 0.94 -1.90
CA THR A 427 3.21 1.63 -3.17
C THR A 427 2.42 2.92 -2.95
N GLY A 428 2.84 4.00 -3.61
CA GLY A 428 2.13 5.27 -3.68
C GLY A 428 2.18 6.07 -2.36
N ASN A 429 1.31 7.07 -2.26
CA ASN A 429 1.39 8.08 -1.20
C ASN A 429 1.25 7.47 0.21
N LEU A 430 2.36 7.45 0.95
CA LEU A 430 2.49 6.90 2.30
C LEU A 430 1.49 7.50 3.29
N ARG A 431 1.20 8.81 3.19
CA ARG A 431 0.21 9.48 4.04
C ARG A 431 -1.15 8.79 3.94
N ARG A 432 -1.60 8.43 2.74
CA ARG A 432 -2.86 7.71 2.54
C ARG A 432 -2.83 6.33 3.19
N LYS A 433 -1.69 5.65 3.14
CA LYS A 433 -1.50 4.33 3.76
C LYS A 433 -1.50 4.43 5.29
N HIS A 434 -0.78 5.38 5.89
CA HIS A 434 -0.81 5.62 7.33
C HIS A 434 -2.24 5.83 7.83
N TYR A 435 -3.00 6.73 7.18
CA TYR A 435 -4.39 7.02 7.57
C TYR A 435 -5.39 5.90 7.28
N THR A 436 -5.01 4.90 6.47
CA THR A 436 -5.79 3.68 6.30
C THR A 436 -5.85 2.89 7.61
N PHE A 437 -4.74 2.87 8.36
CA PHE A 437 -4.60 2.07 9.58
C PHE A 437 -4.75 2.87 10.87
N VAL A 438 -4.42 4.17 10.84
CA VAL A 438 -4.41 5.07 12.00
C VAL A 438 -5.30 6.28 11.72
N PRO A 439 -6.41 6.49 12.42
CA PRO A 439 -7.20 7.72 12.30
C PRO A 439 -6.39 8.94 12.81
N PRO A 440 -6.72 10.15 12.34
CA PRO A 440 -5.98 11.36 12.70
C PRO A 440 -6.08 11.74 14.19
N LYS A 441 -7.14 11.30 14.87
CA LYS A 441 -7.35 11.48 16.30
C LYS A 441 -7.85 10.18 16.93
N TRP A 442 -7.54 10.00 18.20
CA TRP A 442 -8.11 8.91 18.98
C TRP A 442 -9.59 9.19 19.25
N GLU A 443 -10.46 8.23 18.90
CA GLU A 443 -11.92 8.33 19.06
C GLU A 443 -12.46 7.22 19.99
N GLY A 444 -11.58 6.61 20.80
CA GLY A 444 -11.87 5.42 21.59
C GLY A 444 -11.35 4.13 20.95
N ILE A 445 -11.57 3.00 21.63
CA ILE A 445 -11.21 1.67 21.10
C ILE A 445 -12.18 1.36 19.95
N ILE A 446 -11.66 1.44 18.73
CA ILE A 446 -12.37 1.03 17.51
C ILE A 446 -11.56 -0.10 16.90
N THR A 447 -12.20 -1.24 16.68
CA THR A 447 -11.65 -2.34 15.90
C THR A 447 -12.53 -2.51 14.67
N TYR A 448 -12.15 -1.81 13.59
CA TYR A 448 -12.60 -2.07 12.23
C TYR A 448 -11.52 -2.86 11.52
N ASN A 449 -11.82 -3.52 10.41
CA ASN A 449 -10.84 -4.32 9.68
C ASN A 449 -9.47 -3.67 9.52
N ALA A 450 -9.44 -2.43 9.04
CA ALA A 450 -8.19 -1.72 8.83
C ALA A 450 -7.69 -0.95 10.06
N LYS A 451 -8.56 -0.59 11.02
CA LYS A 451 -8.21 0.37 12.09
C LYS A 451 -8.27 -0.28 13.46
N THR A 452 -7.22 -0.09 14.23
CA THR A 452 -7.22 -0.43 15.65
C THR A 452 -6.56 0.70 16.40
N VAL A 453 -7.25 1.19 17.43
CA VAL A 453 -6.87 2.46 18.04
C VAL A 453 -7.02 2.44 19.55
N THR A 454 -5.99 1.90 20.19
CA THR A 454 -5.61 2.41 21.51
C THR A 454 -4.78 3.69 21.31
N ALA A 455 -4.73 4.57 22.31
CA ALA A 455 -3.89 5.76 22.26
C ALA A 455 -2.41 5.39 22.07
N ASP A 456 -1.92 4.42 22.85
CA ASP A 456 -0.53 3.91 22.75
C ASP A 456 -0.17 3.41 21.34
N PHE A 457 -1.12 2.77 20.66
CA PHE A 457 -0.93 2.31 19.29
C PHE A 457 -0.76 3.48 18.31
N ILE A 458 -1.58 4.53 18.46
CA ILE A 458 -1.49 5.74 17.64
C ILE A 458 -0.14 6.42 17.89
N ASP A 459 0.25 6.59 19.15
CA ASP A 459 1.49 7.26 19.53
C ASP A 459 2.72 6.52 19.02
N LYS A 460 2.75 5.19 19.22
CA LYS A 460 3.82 4.33 18.72
C LYS A 460 3.94 4.41 17.20
N THR A 461 2.81 4.32 16.49
CA THR A 461 2.80 4.39 15.02
C THR A 461 3.25 5.77 14.54
N ASN A 462 2.72 6.85 15.11
CA ASN A 462 3.09 8.22 14.76
C ASN A 462 4.58 8.48 14.98
N LYS A 463 5.14 7.98 16.10
CA LYS A 463 6.58 8.07 16.38
C LYS A 463 7.41 7.41 15.28
N ASN A 464 7.07 6.18 14.88
CA ASN A 464 7.80 5.47 13.83
C ASN A 464 7.54 6.04 12.43
N TYR A 465 6.35 6.57 12.18
CA TYR A 465 6.02 7.27 10.94
C TYR A 465 6.88 8.53 10.77
N LYS A 466 7.07 9.33 11.82
CA LYS A 466 7.99 10.49 11.82
C LYS A 466 9.42 10.10 11.44
N LEU A 467 9.89 8.94 11.89
CA LEU A 467 11.23 8.46 11.56
C LEU A 467 11.41 8.19 10.05
N GLN A 468 10.34 8.08 9.27
CA GLN A 468 10.41 7.94 7.81
C GLN A 468 10.51 9.28 7.10
N ILE A 469 10.13 10.38 7.77
CA ILE A 469 10.05 11.71 7.18
C ILE A 469 11.44 12.35 7.20
N SER A 470 12.11 12.34 6.05
CA SER A 470 13.47 12.86 5.93
C SER A 470 13.58 14.35 6.26
N TYR A 471 12.55 15.15 5.99
CA TYR A 471 12.54 16.57 6.33
C TYR A 471 12.66 16.80 7.86
N LEU A 472 11.97 15.99 8.68
CA LEU A 472 12.09 16.08 10.14
C LEU A 472 13.48 15.66 10.62
N ARG A 473 14.12 14.70 9.95
CA ARG A 473 15.51 14.32 10.26
C ARG A 473 16.49 15.43 9.91
N SER A 474 16.29 16.05 8.75
CA SER A 474 17.12 17.15 8.26
C SER A 474 17.03 18.37 9.19
N ILE A 475 15.82 18.76 9.59
CA ILE A 475 15.59 19.83 10.58
C ILE A 475 16.40 19.55 11.85
N LYS A 476 16.28 18.35 12.42
CA LYS A 476 16.99 18.00 13.66
C LYS A 476 18.51 18.11 13.51
N LEU A 477 19.08 17.75 12.35
CA LEU A 477 20.51 17.86 12.11
C LEU A 477 20.96 19.32 11.95
N PHE A 478 20.16 20.16 11.30
CA PHE A 478 20.42 21.60 11.24
C PHE A 478 20.30 22.26 12.61
N GLU A 479 19.29 21.91 13.41
CA GLU A 479 19.15 22.39 14.78
C GLU A 479 20.36 22.01 15.64
N GLN A 480 20.85 20.77 15.52
CA GLN A 480 22.09 20.34 16.18
C GLN A 480 23.31 21.14 15.72
N LEU A 481 23.41 21.50 14.43
CA LEU A 481 24.45 22.37 13.93
C LEU A 481 24.37 23.76 14.59
N LEU A 482 23.18 24.35 14.66
CA LEU A 482 22.96 25.66 15.27
C LEU A 482 23.29 25.66 16.77
N GLU A 483 22.97 24.57 17.47
CA GLU A 483 23.25 24.41 18.91
C GLU A 483 24.76 24.23 19.18
N GLN A 484 25.42 23.35 18.44
CA GLN A 484 26.81 22.97 18.71
C GLN A 484 27.82 23.92 18.07
N TYR A 485 27.44 24.57 16.96
CA TYR A 485 28.31 25.45 16.16
C TYR A 485 27.63 26.80 15.85
N PRO A 486 27.21 27.58 16.86
CA PRO A 486 26.45 28.82 16.67
C PRO A 486 27.25 29.94 15.97
N LYS A 487 28.57 29.77 15.80
CA LYS A 487 29.46 30.71 15.07
C LYS A 487 29.87 30.19 13.69
N SER A 488 29.31 29.07 13.24
CA SER A 488 29.63 28.52 11.93
C SER A 488 29.17 29.45 10.80
N GLU A 489 29.94 29.52 9.73
CA GLU A 489 29.54 30.19 8.48
C GLU A 489 28.30 29.53 7.83
N LEU A 490 27.92 28.33 8.28
CA LEU A 490 26.77 27.58 7.81
C LEU A 490 25.48 27.92 8.56
N VAL A 491 25.52 28.73 9.62
CA VAL A 491 24.35 29.10 10.43
C VAL A 491 23.24 29.72 9.58
N GLU A 492 23.59 30.67 8.71
CA GLU A 492 22.67 31.33 7.77
C GLU A 492 21.96 30.29 6.88
N LYS A 493 22.75 29.42 6.25
CA LYS A 493 22.23 28.37 5.35
C LYS A 493 21.40 27.33 6.09
N ALA A 494 21.77 26.96 7.31
CA ALA A 494 21.05 26.00 8.13
C ALA A 494 19.67 26.55 8.53
N LYS A 495 19.58 27.82 8.95
CA LYS A 495 18.29 28.45 9.28
C LYS A 495 17.36 28.54 8.07
N TYR A 496 17.88 28.97 6.92
CA TYR A 496 17.10 28.95 5.68
C TYR A 496 16.63 27.53 5.31
N SER A 497 17.50 26.52 5.47
CA SER A 497 17.18 25.13 5.17
C SER A 497 16.11 24.55 6.10
N ILE A 498 16.08 24.94 7.39
CA ILE A 498 14.99 24.57 8.31
C ILE A 498 13.65 25.09 7.80
N ALA A 499 13.60 26.37 7.39
CA ALA A 499 12.39 26.97 6.83
C ALA A 499 11.92 26.25 5.54
N LEU A 500 12.85 25.90 4.65
CA LEU A 500 12.55 25.08 3.46
C LEU A 500 12.00 23.69 3.81
N ASN A 501 12.55 23.02 4.82
CA ASN A 501 12.04 21.72 5.25
C ASN A 501 10.58 21.83 5.74
N TYR A 502 10.24 22.86 6.52
CA TYR A 502 8.84 23.11 6.92
C TYR A 502 7.94 23.42 5.72
N TYR A 503 8.45 24.20 4.76
CA TYR A 503 7.74 24.45 3.50
C TYR A 503 7.43 23.14 2.74
N TYR A 504 8.39 22.22 2.63
CA TYR A 504 8.15 20.93 1.98
C TYR A 504 7.20 20.02 2.76
N LEU A 505 7.26 20.04 4.10
CA LEU A 505 6.30 19.33 4.96
C LEU A 505 4.87 19.82 4.70
N TRP A 506 4.68 21.15 4.62
CA TRP A 506 3.40 21.76 4.25
C TRP A 506 2.98 21.44 2.81
N GLY A 507 3.87 21.66 1.84
CA GLY A 507 3.58 21.52 0.41
C GLY A 507 3.24 20.08 0.00
N ARG A 508 3.84 19.09 0.67
CA ARG A 508 3.51 17.66 0.51
C ARG A 508 2.39 17.19 1.44
N GLU A 509 1.79 18.11 2.18
CA GLU A 509 0.64 17.89 3.06
C GLU A 509 0.88 16.80 4.11
N TYR A 510 2.07 16.76 4.70
CA TYR A 510 2.37 15.84 5.79
C TYR A 510 1.42 16.07 6.99
N PRO A 511 1.08 15.02 7.76
CA PRO A 511 0.34 15.18 9.00
C PRO A 511 1.04 16.16 9.95
N THR A 512 0.30 17.11 10.51
CA THR A 512 0.71 17.76 11.75
C THR A 512 0.37 16.80 12.89
N PHE A 513 1.35 16.46 13.72
CA PHE A 513 1.15 15.53 14.84
C PHE A 513 0.54 16.26 16.03
N SER A 514 -0.18 15.55 16.91
CA SER A 514 -0.93 16.12 18.03
C SER A 514 -0.09 16.93 19.02
N GLU A 515 1.21 16.64 19.13
CA GLU A 515 2.16 17.41 19.95
C GLU A 515 2.52 18.79 19.37
N ASN A 516 2.25 19.01 18.09
CA ASN A 516 2.52 20.28 17.43
C ASN A 516 1.30 21.19 17.54
N THR A 517 1.44 22.28 18.27
CA THR A 517 0.40 23.33 18.39
C THR A 517 0.30 24.20 17.14
N THR A 518 1.28 24.11 16.24
CA THR A 518 1.45 25.01 15.09
C THR A 518 1.55 24.18 13.81
N SER A 519 0.82 24.60 12.77
CA SER A 519 0.79 23.93 11.47
C SER A 519 2.16 24.00 10.78
N TRP A 520 2.44 23.08 9.84
CA TRP A 520 3.66 23.17 9.02
C TRP A 520 3.73 24.47 8.20
N GLU A 521 2.57 25.01 7.82
CA GLU A 521 2.46 26.32 7.16
C GLU A 521 3.04 27.43 8.03
N ASP A 522 2.55 27.52 9.26
CA ASP A 522 2.91 28.57 10.20
C ASP A 522 4.36 28.41 10.67
N GLN A 523 4.85 27.16 10.82
CA GLN A 523 6.26 26.92 11.11
C GLN A 523 7.16 27.37 9.95
N ALA A 524 6.79 27.09 8.70
CA ALA A 524 7.55 27.54 7.54
C ALA A 524 7.63 29.07 7.48
N VAL A 525 6.47 29.74 7.58
CA VAL A 525 6.37 31.21 7.52
C VAL A 525 7.18 31.84 8.65
N LYS A 526 6.98 31.39 9.90
CA LYS A 526 7.72 31.88 11.05
C LYS A 526 9.23 31.71 10.89
N SER A 527 9.70 30.54 10.45
CA SER A 527 11.13 30.29 10.25
C SER A 527 11.73 31.15 9.13
N PHE A 528 10.99 31.43 8.05
CA PHE A 528 11.45 32.38 7.03
C PHE A 528 11.47 33.82 7.56
N GLU A 529 10.49 34.26 8.34
CA GLU A 529 10.46 35.59 8.95
C GLU A 529 11.63 35.80 9.92
N GLU A 530 11.91 34.80 10.76
CA GLU A 530 13.08 34.78 11.65
C GLU A 530 14.38 34.86 10.84
N PHE A 531 14.51 34.06 9.79
CA PHE A 531 15.67 34.10 8.90
C PHE A 531 15.87 35.49 8.26
N ILE A 532 14.82 36.10 7.72
CA ILE A 532 14.88 37.44 7.10
C ILE A 532 15.28 38.51 8.12
N THR A 533 14.81 38.38 9.36
CA THR A 533 15.11 39.32 10.45
C THR A 533 16.57 39.21 10.87
N GLU A 534 17.09 38.00 10.97
CA GLU A 534 18.46 37.74 11.41
C GLU A 534 19.52 37.96 10.32
N PHE A 535 19.18 37.66 9.06
CA PHE A 535 20.09 37.74 7.90
C PHE A 535 19.53 38.63 6.78
N PRO A 536 19.23 39.92 7.03
CA PRO A 536 18.57 40.79 6.05
C PRO A 536 19.39 41.05 4.78
N ASN A 537 20.70 40.82 4.82
CA ASN A 537 21.60 40.98 3.67
C ASN A 537 21.89 39.65 2.95
N SER A 538 21.30 38.54 3.38
CA SER A 538 21.49 37.25 2.73
C SER A 538 20.97 37.29 1.30
N SER A 539 21.67 36.58 0.40
CA SER A 539 21.23 36.38 -0.98
C SER A 539 20.01 35.45 -1.10
N MET A 540 19.50 34.89 0.01
CA MET A 540 18.33 34.01 0.05
C MET A 540 17.08 34.73 0.59
N VAL A 541 17.16 36.02 0.92
CA VAL A 541 16.03 36.78 1.50
C VAL A 541 14.90 36.98 0.49
N ASP A 542 15.23 37.25 -0.77
CA ASP A 542 14.23 37.36 -1.83
C ASP A 542 13.49 36.03 -2.00
N ASP A 543 14.19 34.90 -2.06
CA ASP A 543 13.58 33.56 -2.11
C ASP A 543 12.69 33.29 -0.88
N ALA A 544 13.14 33.68 0.32
CA ALA A 544 12.34 33.55 1.55
C ALA A 544 11.04 34.39 1.48
N LEU A 545 11.12 35.64 1.05
CA LEU A 545 9.97 36.53 0.91
C LEU A 545 8.97 36.01 -0.13
N TYR A 546 9.46 35.53 -1.27
CA TYR A 546 8.62 34.92 -2.28
C TYR A 546 7.94 33.65 -1.76
N THR A 547 8.67 32.82 -1.02
CA THR A 547 8.13 31.58 -0.46
C THR A 547 7.04 31.86 0.59
N ILE A 548 7.22 32.84 1.47
CA ILE A 548 6.16 33.29 2.40
C ILE A 548 4.91 33.69 1.62
N ALA A 549 5.06 34.52 0.57
CA ALA A 549 3.93 34.96 -0.24
C ALA A 549 3.23 33.80 -0.95
N TYR A 550 4.00 32.88 -1.52
CA TYR A 550 3.49 31.68 -2.18
C TYR A 550 2.68 30.80 -1.21
N ILE A 551 3.20 30.58 0.01
CA ILE A 551 2.48 29.85 1.06
C ILE A 551 1.14 30.53 1.36
N LYS A 552 1.17 31.84 1.61
CA LYS A 552 0.00 32.59 2.08
C LYS A 552 -1.06 32.86 1.02
N ILE A 553 -0.69 32.97 -0.27
CA ILE A 553 -1.66 33.10 -1.37
C ILE A 553 -2.56 31.88 -1.51
N ARG A 554 -2.06 30.70 -1.13
CA ARG A 554 -2.86 29.47 -1.16
C ARG A 554 -4.01 29.48 -0.13
N ASN A 555 -3.96 30.37 0.86
CA ASN A 555 -5.01 30.63 1.83
C ASN A 555 -5.83 31.87 1.41
N GLU A 556 -7.11 31.68 1.08
CA GLU A 556 -7.97 32.75 0.54
C GLU A 556 -8.46 33.78 1.58
N SER A 557 -7.98 33.72 2.83
CA SER A 557 -8.32 34.73 3.84
C SER A 557 -7.66 36.08 3.54
N ASN A 558 -8.37 37.18 3.79
CA ASN A 558 -7.86 38.53 3.58
C ASN A 558 -6.57 38.79 4.38
N ASP A 559 -6.46 38.26 5.60
CA ASP A 559 -5.25 38.37 6.42
C ASP A 559 -4.04 37.67 5.77
N SER A 560 -4.23 36.46 5.24
CA SER A 560 -3.14 35.73 4.55
C SER A 560 -2.74 36.43 3.26
N GLN A 561 -3.71 36.90 2.48
CA GLN A 561 -3.45 37.67 1.27
C GLN A 561 -2.66 38.96 1.55
N LYS A 562 -2.98 39.66 2.63
CA LYS A 562 -2.24 40.85 3.05
C LYS A 562 -0.78 40.52 3.39
N VAL A 563 -0.54 39.45 4.16
CA VAL A 563 0.83 38.99 4.45
C VAL A 563 1.59 38.67 3.17
N ALA A 564 0.93 38.02 2.20
CA ALA A 564 1.55 37.73 0.91
C ALA A 564 1.89 39.00 0.12
N GLU A 565 0.98 39.98 0.07
CA GLU A 565 1.24 41.25 -0.60
C GLU A 565 2.42 41.98 0.04
N GLU A 566 2.45 42.10 1.37
CA GLU A 566 3.53 42.74 2.11
C GLU A 566 4.89 42.10 1.83
N ALA A 567 4.95 40.77 1.79
CA ALA A 567 6.18 40.04 1.46
C ALA A 567 6.64 40.30 0.02
N LEU A 568 5.72 40.28 -0.97
CA LEU A 568 6.05 40.57 -2.38
C LEU A 568 6.46 42.02 -2.58
N GLN A 569 5.78 42.98 -1.96
CA GLN A 569 6.16 44.39 -2.04
C GLN A 569 7.56 44.61 -1.44
N LYS A 570 7.86 43.98 -0.30
CA LYS A 570 9.19 44.04 0.33
C LYS A 570 10.26 43.46 -0.60
N LEU A 571 9.98 42.32 -1.27
CA LEU A 571 10.87 41.73 -2.26
C LEU A 571 11.14 42.71 -3.41
N LEU A 572 10.09 43.22 -4.04
CA LEU A 572 10.21 44.11 -5.22
C LEU A 572 10.89 45.43 -4.90
N LYS A 573 10.69 45.96 -3.69
CA LYS A 573 11.29 47.21 -3.23
C LYS A 573 12.76 47.06 -2.85
N ASN A 574 13.09 46.05 -2.05
CA ASN A 574 14.41 45.91 -1.44
C ASN A 574 15.38 45.08 -2.29
N TYR A 575 14.86 44.22 -3.17
CA TYR A 575 15.64 43.33 -4.04
C TYR A 575 15.25 43.49 -5.52
N PRO A 576 15.36 44.71 -6.10
CA PRO A 576 14.87 45.01 -7.45
C PRO A 576 15.62 44.28 -8.58
N ASN A 577 16.78 43.70 -8.29
CA ASN A 577 17.59 42.89 -9.21
C ASN A 577 17.46 41.38 -8.94
N SER A 578 16.52 40.97 -8.08
CA SER A 578 16.25 39.57 -7.79
C SER A 578 15.89 38.81 -9.07
N LYS A 579 16.40 37.57 -9.20
CA LYS A 579 16.09 36.69 -10.34
C LYS A 579 14.61 36.31 -10.36
N ILE A 580 13.96 36.29 -9.20
CA ILE A 580 12.55 35.90 -9.04
C ILE A 580 11.58 37.10 -9.09
N LYS A 581 12.09 38.32 -9.38
CA LYS A 581 11.27 39.54 -9.51
C LYS A 581 10.07 39.36 -10.43
N LYS A 582 10.28 38.80 -11.63
CA LYS A 582 9.19 38.62 -12.60
C LYS A 582 8.10 37.68 -12.06
N GLN A 583 8.49 36.60 -11.38
CA GLN A 583 7.55 35.68 -10.74
C GLN A 583 6.80 36.38 -9.60
N ALA A 584 7.46 37.23 -8.83
CA ALA A 584 6.83 38.03 -7.78
C ALA A 584 5.80 39.03 -8.34
N GLU A 585 6.12 39.73 -9.44
CA GLU A 585 5.20 40.63 -10.15
C GLU A 585 4.01 39.89 -10.77
N GLU A 586 4.16 38.63 -11.15
CA GLU A 586 3.06 37.78 -11.62
C GLU A 586 2.20 37.29 -10.45
N LEU A 587 2.84 36.89 -9.35
CA LEU A 587 2.18 36.36 -8.18
C LEU A 587 1.36 37.43 -7.45
N ILE A 588 1.83 38.67 -7.36
CA ILE A 588 1.10 39.78 -6.72
C ILE A 588 -0.22 40.10 -7.44
N LYS A 589 -0.29 39.87 -8.76
CA LYS A 589 -1.52 40.07 -9.56
C LYS A 589 -2.60 39.04 -9.26
N GLN A 590 -2.24 37.92 -8.62
CA GLN A 590 -3.19 36.88 -8.24
C GLN A 590 -3.88 37.18 -6.90
N ILE A 591 -3.42 38.19 -6.17
CA ILE A 591 -4.03 38.62 -4.91
C ILE A 591 -5.35 39.33 -5.23
N VAL A 592 -6.46 38.77 -4.73
CA VAL A 592 -7.81 39.30 -4.94
C VAL A 592 -8.49 39.47 -3.59
N TYR A 593 -8.56 40.71 -3.14
CA TYR A 593 -9.28 41.08 -1.92
C TYR A 593 -10.77 40.76 -2.05
N LYS A 594 -11.29 39.90 -1.16
CA LYS A 594 -12.73 39.64 -1.08
C LYS A 594 -13.38 40.74 -0.22
N PRO A 595 -14.42 41.42 -0.73
CA PRO A 595 -15.10 42.49 -0.01
C PRO A 595 -15.85 42.02 1.23
#